data_AF-A0A3N5KPG0-F1
#
_entry.id   AF-A0A3N5KPG0-F1
#
_cell.length_a   1.000
_cell.length_b   1.000
_cell.length_c   1.000
_cell.angle_alpha   90.00
_cell.angle_beta   90.00
_cell.angle_gamma   90.00
#
_symmetry.space_group_name_H-M   'P 1'
#
loop_
_entity.id
_entity.type
_entity.pdbx_description
1 polymer ?
#
loop_
_entity_poly.entity_id
_entity_poly.type
_entity_poly.pdbx_seq_one_letter_code
_entity_poly.pdbx_strand_id
1 'polypeptide(L)'
;MDLAAALQYLDEHENLEAVVADRRSHPTLDRMERLAHVLGDPQQAAPVVHITGTNGKGSTAQIATRILEAHGLTVGTYTSPHLQRINERIAVNGEPIDDDALAEAIRGVADAEGLAGVRPSYFEILTAAAYRWFADVAVDVMVVEVGLLGRWDATNIADGQVAVVTNVALDHTEYAGPTRLDIAREKAGIVKPNASLVLGETDPEFVPVFLAEGPGEVHVRELVFLFNENLLAVGGRSLARRTPGASYTDLYLPLHGAHQGDNAAAALTAVEAMFGNPLDPEIVMGGFEHVVMPGRFEVVGRHPLVILDGAHNPAGADVAAFVLDDEFSEVDERIYVVGFLRGRDPVAMLEAMDAASARLVIATAPRS
;
A
#
# COMPACT_ATOMS: atom_id res chain seq x y z
N MET A 1 -0.39 5.50 29.61
CA MET A 1 -1.17 6.15 28.54
C MET A 1 -2.16 5.09 28.06
N ASP A 2 -3.46 5.35 28.16
CA ASP A 2 -4.48 4.51 27.52
C ASP A 2 -4.66 4.93 26.04
N LEU A 3 -5.47 4.19 25.28
CA LEU A 3 -5.64 4.50 23.86
C LEU A 3 -6.20 5.91 23.64
N ALA A 4 -7.17 6.36 24.45
CA ALA A 4 -7.76 7.69 24.30
C ALA A 4 -6.70 8.80 24.42
N ALA A 5 -5.81 8.72 25.43
CA ALA A 5 -4.72 9.66 25.59
C ALA A 5 -3.68 9.55 24.45
N ALA A 6 -3.43 8.35 23.93
CA ALA A 6 -2.52 8.13 22.81
C ALA A 6 -3.03 8.77 21.51
N LEU A 7 -4.33 8.63 21.23
CA LEU A 7 -4.97 9.27 20.09
C LEU A 7 -5.00 10.80 20.23
N GLN A 8 -5.27 11.30 21.44
CA GLN A 8 -5.17 12.74 21.69
C GLN A 8 -3.76 13.28 21.43
N TYR A 9 -2.72 12.57 21.87
CA TYR A 9 -1.33 12.93 21.57
C TYR A 9 -1.06 12.95 20.06
N LEU A 10 -1.57 11.99 19.30
CA LEU A 10 -1.47 12.00 17.84
C LEU A 10 -2.15 13.23 17.22
N ASP A 11 -3.36 13.57 17.67
CA ASP A 11 -4.15 14.70 17.14
C ASP A 11 -3.52 16.08 17.44
N GLU A 12 -2.61 16.16 18.41
CA GLU A 12 -1.83 17.38 18.70
C GLU A 12 -0.70 17.64 17.68
N HIS A 13 -0.39 16.66 16.82
CA HIS A 13 0.66 16.72 15.80
C HIS A 13 0.12 17.04 14.41
N GLU A 14 0.98 17.58 13.55
CA GLU A 14 0.59 17.94 12.19
C GLU A 14 0.21 16.69 11.39
N ASN A 15 -1.05 16.63 10.96
CA ASN A 15 -1.57 15.57 10.11
C ASN A 15 -1.64 16.03 8.64
N LEU A 16 -0.57 15.73 7.90
CA LEU A 16 -0.47 16.03 6.47
C LEU A 16 -1.36 15.13 5.60
N GLU A 17 -1.89 14.02 6.13
CA GLU A 17 -2.85 13.17 5.42
C GLU A 17 -4.25 13.81 5.40
N ALA A 18 -4.58 14.63 6.41
CA ALA A 18 -5.87 15.28 6.56
C ALA A 18 -5.92 16.72 5.99
N VAL A 19 -4.76 17.35 5.79
CA VAL A 19 -4.65 18.74 5.34
C VAL A 19 -3.83 18.77 4.05
N VAL A 20 -4.38 19.34 2.97
CA VAL A 20 -3.60 19.72 1.78
C VAL A 20 -2.65 20.84 2.21
N ALA A 21 -1.48 20.46 2.68
CA ALA A 21 -0.50 21.40 3.19
C ALA A 21 0.11 22.19 2.04
N ASP A 22 0.36 23.48 2.29
CA ASP A 22 1.15 24.30 1.39
C ASP A 22 2.56 23.69 1.27
N ARG A 23 3.11 23.67 0.06
CA ARG A 23 4.33 22.94 -0.28
C ARG A 23 5.44 23.26 0.73
N ARG A 24 5.87 22.28 1.54
CA ARG A 24 6.99 22.47 2.48
C ARG A 24 8.23 22.85 1.67
N SER A 25 8.87 23.96 2.02
CA SER A 25 10.18 24.31 1.49
C SER A 25 11.20 23.30 2.04
N HIS A 26 11.59 22.34 1.21
CA HIS A 26 12.61 21.30 1.47
C HIS A 26 12.14 20.15 2.40
N PRO A 27 11.58 19.06 1.84
CA PRO A 27 11.31 17.85 2.62
C PRO A 27 12.62 17.21 3.11
N THR A 28 12.59 16.59 4.31
CA THR A 28 13.73 15.93 4.97
C THR A 28 13.25 14.77 5.85
N LEU A 29 14.11 13.77 6.04
CA LEU A 29 13.92 12.66 6.97
C LEU A 29 14.56 12.90 8.35
N ASP A 30 15.27 14.01 8.56
CA ASP A 30 16.08 14.27 9.78
C ASP A 30 15.30 14.07 11.08
N ARG A 31 14.01 14.47 11.11
CA ARG A 31 13.16 14.30 12.30
C ARG A 31 12.92 12.82 12.60
N MET A 32 12.55 12.07 11.56
CA MET A 32 12.25 10.65 11.66
C MET A 32 13.51 9.85 12.01
N GLU A 33 14.66 10.16 11.41
CA GLU A 33 15.95 9.53 11.72
C GLU A 33 16.37 9.77 13.17
N ARG A 34 16.26 11.02 13.67
CA ARG A 34 16.58 11.33 15.08
C ARG A 34 15.65 10.61 16.06
N LEU A 35 14.37 10.53 15.73
CA LEU A 35 13.38 9.82 16.54
C LEU A 35 13.69 8.32 16.59
N ALA A 36 13.91 7.70 15.43
CA ALA A 36 14.26 6.29 15.31
C ALA A 36 15.56 5.95 16.06
N HIS A 37 16.57 6.80 15.98
CA HIS A 37 17.83 6.60 16.70
C HIS A 37 17.64 6.56 18.22
N VAL A 38 16.82 7.47 18.77
CA VAL A 38 16.50 7.45 20.22
C VAL A 38 15.72 6.19 20.61
N LEU A 39 14.91 5.65 19.71
CA LEU A 39 14.19 4.39 19.89
C LEU A 39 15.06 3.14 19.70
N GLY A 40 16.35 3.29 19.40
CA GLY A 40 17.27 2.17 19.19
C GLY A 40 17.26 1.58 17.78
N ASP A 41 16.92 2.40 16.78
CA ASP A 41 16.89 2.03 15.37
C ASP A 41 16.02 0.80 15.04
N PRO A 42 14.75 0.76 15.50
CA PRO A 42 13.89 -0.41 15.39
C PRO A 42 13.56 -0.81 13.94
N GLN A 43 13.66 0.13 12.98
CA GLN A 43 13.52 -0.12 11.55
C GLN A 43 14.60 -1.07 10.97
N GLN A 44 15.66 -1.36 11.73
CA GLN A 44 16.73 -2.29 11.35
C GLN A 44 16.55 -3.70 11.95
N ALA A 45 15.49 -3.92 12.74
CA ALA A 45 15.30 -5.17 13.48
C ALA A 45 14.99 -6.38 12.60
N ALA A 46 14.45 -6.17 11.40
CA ALA A 46 14.12 -7.23 10.45
C ALA A 46 14.25 -6.72 8.99
N PRO A 47 14.38 -7.62 8.00
CA PRO A 47 14.28 -7.29 6.58
C PRO A 47 12.95 -6.62 6.22
N VAL A 48 12.96 -5.77 5.20
CA VAL A 48 11.85 -4.91 4.78
C VAL A 48 11.55 -5.11 3.29
N VAL A 49 10.30 -5.47 2.99
CA VAL A 49 9.68 -5.26 1.67
C VAL A 49 9.04 -3.88 1.68
N HIS A 50 9.63 -2.93 0.96
CA HIS A 50 9.19 -1.54 0.96
C HIS A 50 8.40 -1.23 -0.32
N ILE A 51 7.15 -0.79 -0.17
CA ILE A 51 6.18 -0.74 -1.27
C ILE A 51 5.70 0.70 -1.48
N THR A 52 5.93 1.22 -2.67
CA THR A 52 5.31 2.45 -3.16
C THR A 52 4.56 2.23 -4.47
N GLY A 53 3.84 3.26 -4.89
CA GLY A 53 2.97 3.24 -6.05
C GLY A 53 1.91 4.32 -5.96
N THR A 54 1.25 4.58 -7.07
CA THR A 54 0.09 5.49 -7.05
C THR A 54 -1.11 4.69 -6.53
N ASN A 55 -1.44 3.59 -7.20
CA ASN A 55 -2.49 2.66 -6.80
C ASN A 55 -1.93 1.26 -6.53
N GLY A 56 -2.65 0.43 -5.76
CA GLY A 56 -2.30 -0.97 -5.53
C GLY A 56 -1.30 -1.25 -4.41
N LYS A 57 -0.69 -0.23 -3.78
CA LYS A 57 0.26 -0.37 -2.67
C LYS A 57 -0.25 -1.31 -1.55
N GLY A 58 -1.35 -0.95 -0.89
CA GLY A 58 -1.96 -1.77 0.16
C GLY A 58 -2.39 -3.18 -0.30
N SER A 59 -2.88 -3.35 -1.54
CA SER A 59 -3.18 -4.69 -2.09
C SER A 59 -1.91 -5.54 -2.18
N THR A 60 -0.84 -4.99 -2.77
CA THR A 60 0.46 -5.66 -2.87
C THR A 60 1.03 -5.98 -1.50
N ALA A 61 0.93 -5.07 -0.53
CA ALA A 61 1.37 -5.27 0.84
C ALA A 61 0.62 -6.43 1.52
N GLN A 62 -0.70 -6.47 1.39
CA GLN A 62 -1.51 -7.53 1.98
C GLN A 62 -1.24 -8.89 1.33
N ILE A 63 -1.12 -8.93 0.00
CA ILE A 63 -0.81 -10.17 -0.72
C ILE A 63 0.58 -10.68 -0.31
N ALA A 64 1.60 -9.82 -0.28
CA ALA A 64 2.94 -10.18 0.15
C ALA A 64 2.94 -10.69 1.61
N THR A 65 2.18 -10.03 2.49
CA THR A 65 2.01 -10.44 3.89
C THR A 65 1.47 -11.87 3.98
N ARG A 66 0.39 -12.19 3.26
CA ARG A 66 -0.21 -13.54 3.31
C ARG A 66 0.68 -14.63 2.71
N ILE A 67 1.45 -14.33 1.67
CA ILE A 67 2.43 -15.30 1.13
C ILE A 67 3.54 -15.57 2.17
N LEU A 68 4.10 -14.52 2.78
CA LEU A 68 5.16 -14.64 3.78
C LEU A 68 4.66 -15.37 5.04
N GLU A 69 3.43 -15.09 5.48
CA GLU A 69 2.77 -15.81 6.58
C GLU A 69 2.55 -17.29 6.24
N ALA A 70 2.07 -17.61 5.03
CA ALA A 70 1.93 -18.99 4.57
C ALA A 70 3.28 -19.71 4.45
N HIS A 71 4.37 -18.97 4.23
CA HIS A 71 5.74 -19.47 4.28
C HIS A 71 6.24 -19.70 5.73
N GLY A 72 5.42 -19.41 6.73
CA GLY A 72 5.70 -19.64 8.15
C GLY A 72 6.49 -18.53 8.84
N LEU A 73 6.57 -17.32 8.24
CA LEU A 73 7.20 -16.15 8.85
C LEU A 73 6.19 -15.36 9.68
N THR A 74 6.69 -14.71 10.73
CA THR A 74 5.98 -13.66 11.46
C THR A 74 6.17 -12.35 10.72
N VAL A 75 5.09 -11.77 10.20
CA VAL A 75 5.14 -10.61 9.31
C VAL A 75 4.55 -9.39 9.99
N GLY A 76 5.35 -8.33 10.16
CA GLY A 76 4.85 -7.01 10.53
C GLY A 76 4.41 -6.24 9.30
N THR A 77 3.17 -5.75 9.26
CA THR A 77 2.62 -5.03 8.09
C THR A 77 2.21 -3.62 8.48
N TYR A 78 2.79 -2.62 7.82
CA TYR A 78 2.43 -1.21 7.99
C TYR A 78 1.75 -0.68 6.73
N THR A 79 0.51 -0.21 6.86
CA THR A 79 -0.32 0.31 5.75
C THR A 79 -0.97 1.65 6.05
N SER A 80 -1.38 2.37 5.01
CA SER A 80 -2.12 3.62 5.17
C SER A 80 -2.98 3.98 3.95
N PRO A 81 -4.06 4.77 4.15
CA PRO A 81 -4.70 5.09 5.42
C PRO A 81 -5.48 3.89 5.99
N HIS A 82 -6.07 4.04 7.19
CA HIS A 82 -7.03 3.06 7.72
C HIS A 82 -8.43 3.33 7.18
N LEU A 83 -9.30 2.30 7.18
CA LEU A 83 -10.69 2.41 6.77
C LEU A 83 -11.63 2.75 7.94
N GLN A 84 -11.51 2.04 9.07
CA GLN A 84 -12.41 2.25 10.22
C GLN A 84 -11.66 2.59 11.50
N ARG A 85 -10.57 1.89 11.79
CA ARG A 85 -9.78 2.04 13.02
C ARG A 85 -8.32 2.23 12.70
N ILE A 86 -7.67 3.15 13.42
CA ILE A 86 -6.23 3.40 13.29
C ILE A 86 -5.35 2.16 13.48
N ASN A 87 -5.81 1.20 14.29
CA ASN A 87 -5.18 -0.11 14.50
C ASN A 87 -4.91 -0.85 13.19
N GLU A 88 -5.77 -0.69 12.17
CA GLU A 88 -5.62 -1.35 10.87
C GLU A 88 -4.30 -1.00 10.17
N ARG A 89 -3.69 0.13 10.52
CA ARG A 89 -2.41 0.57 9.93
C ARG A 89 -1.24 -0.31 10.35
N ILE A 90 -1.30 -0.98 11.49
CA ILE A 90 -0.19 -1.75 12.06
C ILE A 90 -0.71 -3.15 12.38
N ALA A 91 -0.19 -4.17 11.72
CA ALA A 91 -0.66 -5.54 11.88
C ALA A 91 0.51 -6.52 12.01
N VAL A 92 0.26 -7.68 12.65
CA VAL A 92 1.14 -8.84 12.61
C VAL A 92 0.37 -10.02 12.07
N ASN A 93 0.89 -10.70 11.05
CA ASN A 93 0.21 -11.81 10.37
C ASN A 93 -1.21 -11.44 9.90
N GLY A 94 -1.35 -10.20 9.41
CA GLY A 94 -2.63 -9.64 8.96
C GLY A 94 -3.66 -9.33 10.06
N GLU A 95 -3.32 -9.52 11.34
CA GLU A 95 -4.16 -9.16 12.48
C GLU A 95 -3.76 -7.77 13.00
N PRO A 96 -4.68 -6.78 13.02
CA PRO A 96 -4.40 -5.45 13.54
C PRO A 96 -3.92 -5.46 15.00
N ILE A 97 -3.00 -4.55 15.32
CA ILE A 97 -2.54 -4.28 16.69
C ILE A 97 -3.74 -3.99 17.61
N ASP A 98 -3.75 -4.55 18.82
CA ASP A 98 -4.80 -4.23 19.78
C ASP A 98 -4.64 -2.83 20.40
N ASP A 99 -5.68 -2.38 21.12
CA ASP A 99 -5.73 -1.01 21.65
C ASP A 99 -4.65 -0.74 22.72
N ASP A 100 -4.33 -1.75 23.54
CA ASP A 100 -3.36 -1.62 24.61
C ASP A 100 -1.94 -1.57 24.05
N ALA A 101 -1.63 -2.45 23.09
CA ALA A 101 -0.36 -2.49 22.38
C ALA A 101 -0.13 -1.23 21.55
N LEU A 102 -1.16 -0.71 20.87
CA LEU A 102 -1.07 0.56 20.13
C LEU A 102 -0.81 1.74 21.06
N ALA A 103 -1.53 1.81 22.18
CA ALA A 103 -1.31 2.85 23.17
C ALA A 103 0.11 2.76 23.78
N GLU A 104 0.64 1.55 23.96
CA GLU A 104 2.03 1.36 24.38
C GLU A 104 3.01 1.84 23.31
N ALA A 105 2.80 1.45 22.06
CA ALA A 105 3.67 1.78 20.94
C ALA A 105 3.80 3.30 20.79
N ILE A 106 2.66 4.02 20.79
CA ILE A 106 2.60 5.48 20.72
C ILE A 106 3.24 6.13 21.96
N ARG A 107 3.00 5.58 23.16
CA ARG A 107 3.61 6.11 24.40
C ARG A 107 5.13 6.12 24.31
N GLY A 108 5.75 5.04 23.85
CA GLY A 108 7.21 5.01 23.72
C GLY A 108 7.74 6.03 22.70
N VAL A 109 6.97 6.33 21.65
CA VAL A 109 7.32 7.43 20.73
C VAL A 109 7.19 8.79 21.40
N ALA A 110 6.13 9.02 22.18
CA ALA A 110 5.94 10.26 22.94
C ALA A 110 7.07 10.50 23.96
N ASP A 111 7.50 9.44 24.66
CA ASP A 111 8.64 9.51 25.59
C ASP A 111 9.96 9.81 24.85
N ALA A 112 10.12 9.29 23.63
CA ALA A 112 11.29 9.53 22.78
C ALA A 112 11.30 10.93 22.13
N GLU A 113 10.14 11.55 21.86
CA GLU A 113 10.03 12.87 21.24
C GLU A 113 10.89 13.92 21.97
N GLY A 114 10.71 14.02 23.30
CA GLY A 114 11.42 14.99 24.13
C GLY A 114 12.93 14.77 24.16
N LEU A 115 13.37 13.51 24.16
CA LEU A 115 14.79 13.13 24.13
C LEU A 115 15.41 13.40 22.75
N ALA A 116 14.66 13.10 21.69
CA ALA A 116 15.08 13.33 20.32
C ALA A 116 15.16 14.82 19.98
N GLY A 117 14.45 15.70 20.70
CA GLY A 117 14.48 17.14 20.47
C GLY A 117 13.95 17.50 19.08
N VAL A 118 12.90 16.81 18.65
CA VAL A 118 12.16 16.99 17.40
C VAL A 118 10.67 17.06 17.71
N ARG A 119 9.87 17.56 16.77
CA ARG A 119 8.41 17.45 16.83
C ARG A 119 7.93 16.69 15.59
N PRO A 120 7.64 15.38 15.70
CA PRO A 120 7.30 14.56 14.56
C PRO A 120 5.90 14.89 14.01
N SER A 121 5.62 14.54 12.76
CA SER A 121 4.26 14.56 12.22
C SER A 121 3.43 13.38 12.74
N TYR A 122 2.12 13.45 12.56
CA TYR A 122 1.20 12.33 12.83
C TYR A 122 1.69 11.02 12.19
N PHE A 123 2.10 11.10 10.92
CA PHE A 123 2.57 9.94 10.17
C PHE A 123 3.96 9.45 10.62
N GLU A 124 4.87 10.37 11.01
CA GLU A 124 6.17 10.01 11.59
C GLU A 124 5.98 9.26 12.92
N ILE A 125 5.03 9.66 13.77
CA ILE A 125 4.71 8.97 15.03
C ILE A 125 4.23 7.55 14.78
N LEU A 126 3.23 7.38 13.89
CA LEU A 126 2.69 6.05 13.58
C LEU A 126 3.73 5.13 12.94
N THR A 127 4.57 5.67 12.06
CA THR A 127 5.66 4.90 11.43
C THR A 127 6.68 4.44 12.48
N ALA A 128 7.07 5.33 13.40
CA ALA A 128 7.98 4.98 14.50
C ALA A 128 7.35 3.95 15.46
N ALA A 129 6.06 4.10 15.77
CA ALA A 129 5.32 3.16 16.60
C ALA A 129 5.22 1.77 15.95
N ALA A 130 5.01 1.70 14.63
CA ALA A 130 4.98 0.45 13.87
C ALA A 130 6.34 -0.26 13.92
N TYR A 131 7.43 0.44 13.56
CA TYR A 131 8.78 -0.16 13.63
C TYR A 131 9.13 -0.63 15.04
N ARG A 132 8.86 0.20 16.05
CA ARG A 132 9.10 -0.16 17.44
C ARG A 132 8.32 -1.42 17.83
N TRP A 133 7.03 -1.48 17.51
CA TRP A 133 6.22 -2.63 17.88
C TRP A 133 6.67 -3.90 17.17
N PHE A 134 7.01 -3.82 15.87
CA PHE A 134 7.56 -4.94 15.12
C PHE A 134 8.89 -5.46 15.71
N ALA A 135 9.74 -4.56 16.20
CA ALA A 135 10.95 -4.94 16.92
C ALA A 135 10.63 -5.59 18.29
N ASP A 136 9.67 -5.03 19.03
CA ASP A 136 9.25 -5.53 20.36
C ASP A 136 8.66 -6.94 20.28
N VAL A 137 7.88 -7.26 19.22
CA VAL A 137 7.31 -8.59 18.99
C VAL A 137 8.21 -9.52 18.17
N ALA A 138 9.38 -9.03 17.75
CA ALA A 138 10.37 -9.76 16.96
C ALA A 138 9.81 -10.41 15.69
N VAL A 139 9.26 -9.59 14.77
CA VAL A 139 8.84 -10.07 13.45
C VAL A 139 10.04 -10.55 12.63
N ASP A 140 9.83 -11.53 11.77
CA ASP A 140 10.86 -12.06 10.85
C ASP A 140 11.06 -11.14 9.63
N VAL A 141 10.01 -10.41 9.24
CA VAL A 141 10.01 -9.52 8.08
C VAL A 141 8.98 -8.41 8.26
N MET A 142 9.29 -7.21 7.75
CA MET A 142 8.37 -6.08 7.69
C MET A 142 7.91 -5.85 6.25
N VAL A 143 6.61 -5.73 6.03
CA VAL A 143 6.01 -5.28 4.77
C VAL A 143 5.48 -3.87 4.98
N VAL A 144 6.13 -2.89 4.35
CA VAL A 144 5.93 -1.48 4.66
C VAL A 144 5.40 -0.76 3.43
N GLU A 145 4.16 -0.28 3.50
CA GLU A 145 3.59 0.62 2.51
C GLU A 145 4.02 2.07 2.81
N VAL A 146 4.53 2.73 1.78
CA VAL A 146 4.81 4.17 1.78
C VAL A 146 3.50 4.95 1.90
N GLY A 147 3.46 5.93 2.81
CA GLY A 147 2.31 6.82 2.95
C GLY A 147 2.17 7.77 1.77
N LEU A 148 3.21 8.56 1.51
CA LEU A 148 3.22 9.58 0.46
C LEU A 148 4.49 9.48 -0.39
N LEU A 149 4.31 9.25 -1.69
CA LEU A 149 5.38 9.26 -2.70
C LEU A 149 6.51 8.26 -2.44
N GLY A 150 7.57 8.58 -1.68
CA GLY A 150 8.70 7.67 -1.48
C GLY A 150 9.91 8.31 -0.83
N ARG A 151 10.68 9.10 -1.58
CA ARG A 151 12.01 9.61 -1.20
C ARG A 151 12.06 10.25 0.18
N TRP A 152 11.04 11.04 0.52
CA TRP A 152 10.96 11.77 1.78
C TRP A 152 9.84 11.29 2.69
N ASP A 153 9.29 10.11 2.41
CA ASP A 153 8.28 9.48 3.27
C ASP A 153 8.91 8.98 4.57
N ALA A 154 8.19 9.09 5.69
CA ALA A 154 8.71 8.67 6.99
C ALA A 154 9.14 7.19 7.02
N THR A 155 8.55 6.35 6.17
CA THR A 155 8.94 4.94 6.06
C THR A 155 10.33 4.75 5.45
N ASN A 156 10.83 5.72 4.67
CA ASN A 156 12.07 5.61 3.89
C ASN A 156 13.37 5.72 4.71
N ILE A 157 13.27 5.78 6.04
CA ILE A 157 14.41 5.52 6.93
C ILE A 157 14.79 4.03 6.99
N ALA A 158 13.90 3.14 6.53
CA ALA A 158 14.18 1.72 6.46
C ALA A 158 15.14 1.39 5.31
N ASP A 159 15.95 0.37 5.50
CA ASP A 159 16.83 -0.18 4.46
C ASP A 159 16.12 -1.33 3.74
N GLY A 160 15.21 -0.98 2.83
CA GLY A 160 14.40 -1.94 2.08
C GLY A 160 15.24 -2.83 1.17
N GLN A 161 15.40 -4.11 1.54
CA GLN A 161 16.11 -5.10 0.72
C GLN A 161 15.34 -5.41 -0.57
N VAL A 162 14.01 -5.29 -0.54
CA VAL A 162 13.16 -5.36 -1.73
C VAL A 162 12.35 -4.08 -1.83
N ALA A 163 12.51 -3.35 -2.93
CA ALA A 163 11.74 -2.15 -3.23
C ALA A 163 10.71 -2.46 -4.32
N VAL A 164 9.42 -2.29 -4.02
CA VAL A 164 8.32 -2.51 -4.95
C VAL A 164 7.72 -1.17 -5.36
N VAL A 165 7.65 -0.93 -6.67
CA VAL A 165 6.97 0.25 -7.23
C VAL A 165 5.83 -0.25 -8.11
N THR A 166 4.58 -0.16 -7.65
CA THR A 166 3.44 -0.77 -8.37
C THR A 166 3.13 -0.07 -9.69
N ASN A 167 3.04 1.26 -9.71
CA ASN A 167 2.75 2.08 -10.91
C ASN A 167 2.97 3.58 -10.67
N VAL A 168 3.09 4.36 -11.75
CA VAL A 168 3.19 5.83 -11.74
C VAL A 168 2.04 6.48 -12.50
N ALA A 169 1.13 7.10 -11.77
CA ALA A 169 0.04 7.93 -12.29
C ALA A 169 0.06 9.31 -11.60
N LEU A 170 -0.71 10.26 -12.15
CA LEU A 170 -0.83 11.59 -11.55
C LEU A 170 -1.63 11.51 -10.24
N ASP A 171 -0.94 11.77 -9.14
CA ASP A 171 -1.50 11.97 -7.80
C ASP A 171 -0.48 12.79 -6.98
N HIS A 172 -0.95 13.48 -5.95
CA HIS A 172 -0.07 14.24 -5.05
C HIS A 172 0.86 15.23 -5.77
N THR A 173 0.36 15.87 -6.83
CA THR A 173 1.14 16.77 -7.70
C THR A 173 1.58 18.04 -6.97
N GLU A 174 0.89 18.41 -5.90
CA GLU A 174 1.24 19.47 -4.96
C GLU A 174 2.57 19.20 -4.23
N TYR A 175 2.92 17.92 -4.05
CA TYR A 175 4.16 17.49 -3.38
C TYR A 175 5.26 17.16 -4.39
N ALA A 176 4.97 16.29 -5.36
CA ALA A 176 5.98 15.81 -6.32
C ALA A 176 6.30 16.82 -7.44
N GLY A 177 5.26 17.48 -7.97
CA GLY A 177 5.34 18.25 -9.21
C GLY A 177 4.24 17.84 -10.20
N PRO A 178 4.08 18.59 -11.30
CA PRO A 178 2.92 18.45 -12.19
C PRO A 178 3.00 17.26 -13.16
N THR A 179 4.11 16.52 -13.21
CA THR A 179 4.31 15.46 -14.21
C THR A 179 4.45 14.06 -13.59
N ARG A 180 4.13 13.02 -14.38
CA ARG A 180 4.41 11.62 -14.02
C ARG A 180 5.90 11.39 -13.77
N LEU A 181 6.78 12.11 -14.49
CA LEU A 181 8.23 12.02 -14.28
C LEU A 181 8.66 12.54 -12.90
N ASP A 182 8.04 13.61 -12.40
CA ASP A 182 8.30 14.13 -11.06
C ASP A 182 7.88 13.11 -10.00
N ILE A 183 6.72 12.49 -10.17
CA ILE A 183 6.21 11.44 -9.28
C ILE A 183 7.12 10.19 -9.33
N ALA A 184 7.58 9.79 -10.52
CA ALA A 184 8.52 8.68 -10.68
C ALA A 184 9.82 8.93 -9.90
N ARG A 185 10.39 10.14 -9.98
CA ARG A 185 11.62 10.52 -9.25
C ARG A 185 11.44 10.48 -7.74
N GLU A 186 10.29 10.89 -7.24
CA GLU A 186 9.98 10.81 -5.81
C GLU A 186 9.81 9.35 -5.37
N LYS A 187 9.06 8.55 -6.13
CA LYS A 187 8.86 7.12 -5.84
C LYS A 187 10.16 6.31 -5.90
N ALA A 188 11.05 6.64 -6.84
CA ALA A 188 12.33 5.96 -7.00
C ALA A 188 13.20 6.05 -5.73
N GLY A 189 13.01 7.06 -4.88
CA GLY A 189 13.82 7.25 -3.68
C GLY A 189 13.72 6.16 -2.61
N ILE A 190 12.81 5.18 -2.75
CA ILE A 190 12.80 3.98 -1.88
C ILE A 190 13.76 2.89 -2.36
N VAL A 191 14.23 2.96 -3.61
CA VAL A 191 15.17 1.99 -4.18
C VAL A 191 16.54 2.23 -3.57
N LYS A 192 16.95 1.35 -2.66
CA LYS A 192 18.26 1.43 -2.01
C LYS A 192 19.34 0.78 -2.91
N PRO A 193 20.60 1.23 -2.82
CA PRO A 193 21.69 0.58 -3.52
C PRO A 193 21.77 -0.91 -3.20
N ASN A 194 21.88 -1.75 -4.23
CA ASN A 194 21.89 -3.22 -4.16
C ASN A 194 20.58 -3.90 -3.73
N ALA A 195 19.48 -3.17 -3.52
CA ALA A 195 18.16 -3.77 -3.29
C ALA A 195 17.64 -4.47 -4.55
N SER A 196 16.74 -5.46 -4.38
CA SER A 196 15.97 -6.01 -5.48
C SER A 196 14.80 -5.07 -5.80
N LEU A 197 14.76 -4.55 -7.02
CA LEU A 197 13.69 -3.69 -7.50
C LEU A 197 12.61 -4.53 -8.21
N VAL A 198 11.37 -4.44 -7.75
CA VAL A 198 10.18 -4.95 -8.44
C VAL A 198 9.37 -3.78 -8.99
N LEU A 199 9.49 -3.54 -10.29
CA LEU A 199 8.93 -2.38 -10.97
C LEU A 199 7.71 -2.78 -11.83
N GLY A 200 6.53 -2.35 -11.42
CA GLY A 200 5.28 -2.50 -12.17
C GLY A 200 5.07 -1.48 -13.29
N GLU A 201 5.82 -0.37 -13.28
CA GLU A 201 5.85 0.63 -14.35
C GLU A 201 6.65 0.11 -15.55
N THR A 202 6.03 0.10 -16.73
CA THR A 202 6.60 -0.47 -17.96
C THR A 202 6.94 0.59 -19.00
N ASP A 203 6.60 1.85 -18.76
CA ASP A 203 6.93 2.95 -19.65
C ASP A 203 8.46 3.10 -19.78
N PRO A 204 9.04 2.94 -20.99
CA PRO A 204 10.48 3.02 -21.20
C PRO A 204 11.06 4.40 -20.88
N GLU A 205 10.23 5.46 -20.77
CA GLU A 205 10.67 6.78 -20.31
C GLU A 205 10.92 6.81 -18.79
N PHE A 206 10.16 6.04 -18.00
CA PHE A 206 10.24 6.06 -16.54
C PHE A 206 11.15 4.98 -15.97
N VAL A 207 11.28 3.82 -16.63
CA VAL A 207 12.17 2.74 -16.17
C VAL A 207 13.59 3.25 -15.83
N PRO A 208 14.26 4.07 -16.66
CA PRO A 208 15.61 4.57 -16.35
C PRO A 208 15.71 5.39 -15.06
N VAL A 209 14.61 6.02 -14.61
CA VAL A 209 14.60 6.79 -13.35
C VAL A 209 14.84 5.89 -12.15
N PHE A 210 14.24 4.70 -12.13
CA PHE A 210 14.39 3.73 -11.04
C PHE A 210 15.74 3.02 -11.11
N LEU A 211 16.24 2.74 -12.31
CA LEU A 211 17.57 2.14 -12.50
C LEU A 211 18.71 3.06 -12.03
N ALA A 212 18.51 4.38 -12.11
CA ALA A 212 19.50 5.36 -11.68
C ALA A 212 19.79 5.35 -10.17
N GLU A 213 18.90 4.77 -9.35
CA GLU A 213 19.12 4.62 -7.90
C GLU A 213 20.07 3.45 -7.55
N GLY A 214 20.47 2.64 -8.54
CA GLY A 214 21.44 1.56 -8.38
C GLY A 214 20.94 0.27 -7.72
N PRO A 215 19.78 -0.27 -8.10
CA PRO A 215 19.33 -1.58 -7.61
C PRO A 215 20.32 -2.69 -8.01
N GLY A 216 20.42 -3.72 -7.17
CA GLY A 216 21.29 -4.88 -7.41
C GLY A 216 20.65 -5.91 -8.35
N GLU A 217 19.33 -6.03 -8.27
CA GLU A 217 18.52 -6.89 -9.11
C GLU A 217 17.29 -6.11 -9.60
N VAL A 218 16.83 -6.37 -10.83
CA VAL A 218 15.72 -5.63 -11.43
C VAL A 218 14.73 -6.60 -12.06
N HIS A 219 13.49 -6.53 -11.59
CA HIS A 219 12.33 -7.22 -12.12
C HIS A 219 11.36 -6.18 -12.66
N VAL A 220 11.26 -6.05 -13.98
CA VAL A 220 10.27 -5.15 -14.62
C VAL A 220 9.08 -5.98 -15.08
N ARG A 221 7.86 -5.50 -14.82
CA ARG A 221 6.62 -6.14 -15.28
C ARG A 221 6.63 -6.28 -16.80
N GLU A 222 5.99 -7.32 -17.33
CA GLU A 222 5.97 -7.69 -18.76
C GLU A 222 7.32 -8.16 -19.34
N LEU A 223 8.45 -7.79 -18.73
CA LEU A 223 9.79 -8.27 -19.11
C LEU A 223 10.24 -9.47 -18.30
N VAL A 224 10.00 -9.44 -16.98
CA VAL A 224 10.47 -10.45 -16.01
C VAL A 224 9.31 -11.15 -15.31
N PHE A 225 8.26 -10.40 -14.99
CA PHE A 225 7.10 -10.95 -14.29
C PHE A 225 5.77 -10.47 -14.87
N LEU A 226 4.84 -11.40 -14.96
CA LEU A 226 3.42 -11.22 -15.22
C LEU A 226 2.71 -12.55 -14.96
N PHE A 227 1.40 -12.53 -14.76
CA PHE A 227 0.60 -13.74 -14.92
C PHE A 227 0.30 -13.96 -16.40
N ASN A 228 0.56 -15.16 -16.90
CA ASN A 228 0.23 -15.56 -18.27
C ASN A 228 -1.29 -15.68 -18.45
N GLU A 229 -1.99 -16.08 -17.38
CA GLU A 229 -3.45 -16.14 -17.34
C GLU A 229 -3.92 -15.34 -16.13
N ASN A 230 -4.89 -14.46 -16.37
CA ASN A 230 -5.57 -13.68 -15.34
C ASN A 230 -7.05 -13.65 -15.71
N LEU A 231 -7.79 -14.67 -15.28
CA LEU A 231 -9.16 -14.93 -15.69
C LEU A 231 -10.14 -14.59 -14.57
N LEU A 232 -11.35 -14.15 -14.93
CA LEU A 232 -12.44 -13.98 -13.98
C LEU A 232 -12.81 -15.34 -13.36
N ALA A 233 -12.92 -15.37 -12.03
CA ALA A 233 -13.39 -16.51 -11.27
C ALA A 233 -14.54 -16.09 -10.34
N VAL A 234 -15.30 -17.05 -9.83
CA VAL A 234 -16.38 -16.74 -8.88
C VAL A 234 -15.79 -16.11 -7.61
N GLY A 235 -16.12 -14.84 -7.36
CA GLY A 235 -15.64 -14.10 -6.21
C GLY A 235 -14.19 -13.63 -6.28
N GLY A 236 -13.57 -13.62 -7.48
CA GLY A 236 -12.20 -13.14 -7.62
C GLY A 236 -11.56 -13.44 -8.97
N ARG A 237 -10.27 -13.79 -8.97
CA ARG A 237 -9.49 -14.10 -10.17
C ARG A 237 -8.83 -15.48 -10.07
N SER A 238 -8.68 -16.14 -11.21
CA SER A 238 -7.83 -17.32 -11.38
C SER A 238 -6.56 -16.92 -12.12
N LEU A 239 -5.40 -17.16 -11.52
CA LEU A 239 -4.11 -16.68 -11.98
C LEU A 239 -3.18 -17.86 -12.30
N ALA A 240 -2.40 -17.74 -13.37
CA ALA A 240 -1.34 -18.70 -13.69
C ALA A 240 -0.09 -18.01 -14.23
N ARG A 241 1.08 -18.42 -13.72
CA ARG A 241 2.40 -17.90 -14.10
C ARG A 241 3.36 -19.05 -14.28
N ARG A 242 4.05 -19.07 -15.43
CA ARG A 242 5.12 -20.02 -15.71
C ARG A 242 6.43 -19.28 -15.93
N THR A 243 7.42 -19.61 -15.12
CA THR A 243 8.81 -19.17 -15.28
C THR A 243 9.68 -20.39 -15.56
N PRO A 244 10.95 -20.20 -15.96
CA PRO A 244 11.89 -21.31 -16.06
C PRO A 244 12.12 -22.04 -14.72
N GLY A 245 11.89 -21.38 -13.58
CA GLY A 245 12.17 -21.91 -12.25
C GLY A 245 10.95 -22.46 -11.51
N ALA A 246 9.72 -22.04 -11.86
CA ALA A 246 8.49 -22.49 -11.23
C ALA A 246 7.28 -22.40 -12.16
N SER A 247 6.26 -23.20 -11.85
CA SER A 247 4.95 -23.14 -12.50
C SER A 247 3.88 -23.01 -11.43
N TYR A 248 3.21 -21.86 -11.42
CA TYR A 248 2.04 -21.60 -10.60
C TYR A 248 0.81 -21.67 -11.48
N THR A 249 -0.13 -22.55 -11.15
CA THR A 249 -1.36 -22.78 -11.90
C THR A 249 -2.54 -22.76 -10.95
N ASP A 250 -3.71 -22.33 -11.45
CA ASP A 250 -4.97 -22.33 -10.71
C ASP A 250 -4.90 -21.58 -9.36
N LEU A 251 -4.09 -20.51 -9.29
CA LEU A 251 -4.01 -19.66 -8.10
C LEU A 251 -5.28 -18.82 -7.99
N TYR A 252 -6.12 -19.12 -7.00
CA TYR A 252 -7.31 -18.33 -6.71
C TYR A 252 -6.95 -17.11 -5.86
N LEU A 253 -7.25 -15.91 -6.36
CA LEU A 253 -7.15 -14.66 -5.63
C LEU A 253 -8.57 -14.11 -5.38
N PRO A 254 -9.06 -14.03 -4.13
CA PRO A 254 -10.42 -13.60 -3.79
C PRO A 254 -10.60 -12.07 -3.87
N LEU A 255 -10.06 -11.43 -4.90
CA LEU A 255 -10.16 -9.99 -5.15
C LEU A 255 -10.71 -9.75 -6.56
N HIS A 256 -11.60 -8.76 -6.70
CA HIS A 256 -12.17 -8.36 -7.97
C HIS A 256 -11.24 -7.44 -8.77
N GLY A 257 -11.25 -7.60 -10.10
CA GLY A 257 -10.53 -6.77 -11.05
C GLY A 257 -9.18 -7.34 -11.51
N ALA A 258 -8.94 -7.27 -12.82
CA ALA A 258 -7.70 -7.75 -13.44
C ALA A 258 -6.43 -7.09 -12.87
N HIS A 259 -6.50 -5.83 -12.47
CA HIS A 259 -5.38 -5.10 -11.84
C HIS A 259 -4.91 -5.72 -10.51
N GLN A 260 -5.77 -6.49 -9.80
CA GLN A 260 -5.35 -7.24 -8.62
C GLN A 260 -4.42 -8.40 -8.97
N GLY A 261 -4.54 -8.96 -10.18
CA GLY A 261 -3.57 -9.91 -10.71
C GLY A 261 -2.19 -9.26 -10.93
N ASP A 262 -2.14 -8.00 -11.38
CA ASP A 262 -0.86 -7.26 -11.47
C ASP A 262 -0.25 -7.02 -10.08
N ASN A 263 -1.07 -6.61 -9.11
CA ASN A 263 -0.64 -6.45 -7.72
C ASN A 263 -0.12 -7.77 -7.13
N ALA A 264 -0.81 -8.88 -7.40
CA ALA A 264 -0.40 -10.22 -6.97
C ALA A 264 0.91 -10.66 -7.63
N ALA A 265 1.12 -10.33 -8.92
CA ALA A 265 2.36 -10.65 -9.61
C ALA A 265 3.56 -9.88 -9.04
N ALA A 266 3.36 -8.60 -8.71
CA ALA A 266 4.37 -7.78 -8.03
C ALA A 266 4.66 -8.31 -6.62
N ALA A 267 3.64 -8.64 -5.84
CA ALA A 267 3.80 -9.19 -4.50
C ALA A 267 4.55 -10.53 -4.50
N LEU A 268 4.14 -11.47 -5.37
CA LEU A 268 4.82 -12.76 -5.51
C LEU A 268 6.29 -12.58 -5.92
N THR A 269 6.56 -11.72 -6.89
CA THR A 269 7.93 -11.45 -7.33
C THR A 269 8.77 -10.79 -6.24
N ALA A 270 8.17 -9.92 -5.41
CA ALA A 270 8.86 -9.31 -4.28
C ALA A 270 9.27 -10.34 -3.22
N VAL A 271 8.38 -11.29 -2.92
CA VAL A 271 8.68 -12.39 -1.99
C VAL A 271 9.73 -13.34 -2.58
N GLU A 272 9.62 -13.72 -3.85
CA GLU A 272 10.64 -14.53 -4.55
C GLU A 272 12.02 -13.83 -4.53
N ALA A 273 12.06 -12.51 -4.77
CA ALA A 273 13.29 -11.73 -4.75
C ALA A 273 13.93 -11.67 -3.35
N MET A 274 13.12 -11.59 -2.28
CA MET A 274 13.60 -11.65 -0.90
C MET A 274 14.33 -12.97 -0.60
N PHE A 275 13.81 -14.09 -1.09
CA PHE A 275 14.43 -15.41 -0.89
C PHE A 275 15.46 -15.79 -1.96
N GLY A 276 15.54 -15.02 -3.05
CA GLY A 276 16.38 -15.28 -4.22
C GLY A 276 16.00 -16.56 -4.97
N ASN A 277 14.80 -17.12 -4.76
CA ASN A 277 14.34 -18.37 -5.36
C ASN A 277 12.82 -18.36 -5.56
N PRO A 278 12.30 -19.16 -6.51
CA PRO A 278 10.87 -19.43 -6.60
C PRO A 278 10.33 -20.08 -5.31
N LEU A 279 9.05 -19.85 -5.04
CA LEU A 279 8.35 -20.40 -3.88
C LEU A 279 7.69 -21.74 -4.21
N ASP A 280 7.37 -22.50 -3.17
CA ASP A 280 6.48 -23.65 -3.29
C ASP A 280 5.09 -23.18 -3.74
N PRO A 281 4.51 -23.73 -4.83
CA PRO A 281 3.16 -23.40 -5.28
C PRO A 281 2.09 -23.56 -4.19
N GLU A 282 2.24 -24.51 -3.27
CA GLU A 282 1.29 -24.70 -2.16
C GLU A 282 1.33 -23.52 -1.17
N ILE A 283 2.50 -22.93 -0.93
CA ILE A 283 2.65 -21.72 -0.09
C ILE A 283 1.98 -20.53 -0.76
N VAL A 284 2.20 -20.34 -2.06
CA VAL A 284 1.61 -19.22 -2.81
C VAL A 284 0.08 -19.33 -2.83
N MET A 285 -0.44 -20.53 -3.10
CA MET A 285 -1.88 -20.82 -3.07
C MET A 285 -2.47 -20.58 -1.69
N GLY A 286 -1.85 -21.12 -0.63
CA GLY A 286 -2.27 -20.90 0.75
C GLY A 286 -2.27 -19.42 1.14
N GLY A 287 -1.28 -18.65 0.70
CA GLY A 287 -1.26 -17.21 0.92
C GLY A 287 -2.38 -16.46 0.18
N PHE A 288 -2.59 -16.77 -1.10
CA PHE A 288 -3.59 -16.08 -1.92
C PHE A 288 -5.02 -16.29 -1.41
N GLU A 289 -5.37 -17.51 -0.99
CA GLU A 289 -6.71 -17.85 -0.50
C GLU A 289 -7.15 -17.04 0.73
N HIS A 290 -6.20 -16.54 1.53
CA HIS A 290 -6.46 -15.78 2.76
C HIS A 290 -6.35 -14.25 2.58
N VAL A 291 -6.19 -13.77 1.34
CA VAL A 291 -6.15 -12.34 1.06
C VAL A 291 -7.53 -11.73 1.27
N VAL A 292 -7.60 -10.67 2.07
CA VAL A 292 -8.82 -9.89 2.30
C VAL A 292 -8.46 -8.41 2.17
N MET A 293 -9.26 -7.66 1.40
CA MET A 293 -9.06 -6.22 1.18
C MET A 293 -10.37 -5.45 1.38
N PRO A 294 -10.70 -5.06 2.63
CA PRO A 294 -11.86 -4.24 2.90
C PRO A 294 -11.81 -2.92 2.13
N GLY A 295 -12.95 -2.48 1.59
CA GLY A 295 -13.07 -1.23 0.84
C GLY A 295 -12.34 -1.19 -0.51
N ARG A 296 -11.89 -2.32 -1.07
CA ARG A 296 -11.37 -2.40 -2.44
C ARG A 296 -12.23 -3.33 -3.28
N PHE A 297 -13.14 -2.74 -4.05
CA PHE A 297 -14.17 -3.44 -4.81
C PHE A 297 -14.83 -4.57 -4.00
N GLU A 298 -15.14 -4.29 -2.73
CA GLU A 298 -15.60 -5.26 -1.75
C GLU A 298 -17.11 -5.47 -1.89
N VAL A 299 -17.52 -6.71 -2.20
CA VAL A 299 -18.93 -7.10 -2.25
C VAL A 299 -19.45 -7.37 -0.84
N VAL A 300 -20.19 -6.42 -0.27
CA VAL A 300 -20.76 -6.52 1.10
C VAL A 300 -22.23 -6.93 1.12
N GLY A 301 -22.89 -6.95 -0.03
CA GLY A 301 -24.27 -7.41 -0.20
C GLY A 301 -24.48 -8.02 -1.57
N ARG A 302 -25.38 -9.02 -1.69
CA ARG A 302 -25.72 -9.66 -2.98
C ARG A 302 -27.18 -9.47 -3.39
N HIS A 303 -28.08 -9.25 -2.42
CA HIS A 303 -29.50 -8.99 -2.66
C HIS A 303 -30.02 -7.91 -1.69
N PRO A 304 -29.90 -6.61 -2.04
CA PRO A 304 -29.31 -6.07 -3.28
C PRO A 304 -27.79 -6.23 -3.34
N LEU A 305 -27.20 -6.18 -4.54
CA LEU A 305 -25.76 -6.11 -4.72
C LEU A 305 -25.26 -4.77 -4.16
N VAL A 306 -24.29 -4.82 -3.26
CA VAL A 306 -23.65 -3.64 -2.67
C VAL A 306 -22.14 -3.83 -2.73
N ILE A 307 -21.47 -2.88 -3.38
CA ILE A 307 -20.01 -2.87 -3.57
C ILE A 307 -19.44 -1.61 -2.91
N LEU A 308 -18.37 -1.77 -2.14
CA LEU A 308 -17.60 -0.68 -1.54
C LEU A 308 -16.25 -0.55 -2.24
N ASP A 309 -15.89 0.66 -2.64
CA ASP A 309 -14.58 0.94 -3.25
C ASP A 309 -14.01 2.28 -2.78
N GLY A 310 -12.73 2.29 -2.45
CA GLY A 310 -11.96 3.43 -1.95
C GLY A 310 -11.24 4.24 -3.03
N ALA A 311 -11.61 4.12 -4.31
CA ALA A 311 -11.10 4.95 -5.39
C ALA A 311 -11.26 6.44 -5.06
N HIS A 312 -10.12 7.15 -5.00
CA HIS A 312 -10.04 8.55 -4.58
C HIS A 312 -9.24 9.43 -5.54
N ASN A 313 -8.79 8.87 -6.66
CA ASN A 313 -8.20 9.57 -7.79
C ASN A 313 -8.83 9.04 -9.10
N PRO A 314 -8.77 9.81 -10.21
CA PRO A 314 -9.40 9.42 -11.47
C PRO A 314 -8.92 8.06 -11.98
N ALA A 315 -7.63 7.76 -11.90
CA ALA A 315 -7.08 6.47 -12.32
C ALA A 315 -7.67 5.27 -11.55
N GLY A 316 -7.93 5.42 -10.25
CA GLY A 316 -8.60 4.39 -9.45
C GLY A 316 -10.09 4.28 -9.76
N ALA A 317 -10.74 5.42 -10.02
CA ALA A 317 -12.16 5.46 -10.42
C ALA A 317 -12.39 4.79 -11.79
N ASP A 318 -11.51 5.05 -12.76
CA ASP A 318 -11.51 4.40 -14.07
C ASP A 318 -11.39 2.87 -13.92
N VAL A 319 -10.49 2.43 -13.04
CA VAL A 319 -10.33 1.00 -12.74
C VAL A 319 -11.59 0.42 -12.10
N ALA A 320 -12.19 1.10 -11.13
CA ALA A 320 -13.43 0.64 -10.50
C ALA A 320 -14.59 0.53 -11.50
N ALA A 321 -14.75 1.54 -12.38
CA ALA A 321 -15.75 1.50 -13.45
C ALA A 321 -15.51 0.31 -14.41
N PHE A 322 -14.25 0.11 -14.82
CA PHE A 322 -13.87 -1.03 -15.65
C PHE A 322 -14.19 -2.37 -14.99
N VAL A 323 -13.90 -2.56 -13.70
CA VAL A 323 -14.22 -3.81 -12.99
C VAL A 323 -15.73 -4.03 -12.91
N LEU A 324 -16.51 -2.98 -12.68
CA LEU A 324 -17.96 -3.06 -12.68
C LEU A 324 -18.51 -3.49 -14.05
N ASP A 325 -17.94 -2.97 -15.14
CA ASP A 325 -18.34 -3.34 -16.50
C ASP A 325 -17.89 -4.75 -16.90
N ASP A 326 -16.66 -5.13 -16.57
CA ASP A 326 -16.06 -6.41 -16.95
C ASP A 326 -16.68 -7.58 -16.16
N GLU A 327 -16.78 -7.43 -14.84
CA GLU A 327 -17.14 -8.54 -13.95
C GLU A 327 -18.62 -8.55 -13.55
N PHE A 328 -19.33 -7.42 -13.68
CA PHE A 328 -20.73 -7.25 -13.26
C PHE A 328 -21.63 -6.69 -14.38
N SER A 329 -21.32 -7.02 -15.63
CA SER A 329 -22.08 -6.58 -16.82
C SER A 329 -23.57 -6.94 -16.83
N GLU A 330 -24.00 -7.95 -16.06
CA GLU A 330 -25.41 -8.35 -15.95
C GLU A 330 -26.25 -7.41 -15.05
N VAL A 331 -25.63 -6.40 -14.42
CA VAL A 331 -26.34 -5.44 -13.57
C VAL A 331 -26.96 -4.32 -14.42
N ASP A 332 -28.27 -4.41 -14.64
CA ASP A 332 -29.03 -3.48 -15.49
C ASP A 332 -29.17 -2.05 -14.93
N GLU A 333 -29.22 -1.89 -13.60
CA GLU A 333 -29.40 -0.59 -12.95
C GLU A 333 -28.35 -0.34 -11.87
N ARG A 334 -27.63 0.79 -11.99
CA ARG A 334 -26.57 1.19 -11.05
C ARG A 334 -26.98 2.44 -10.27
N ILE A 335 -26.76 2.41 -8.96
CA ILE A 335 -26.90 3.58 -8.08
C ILE A 335 -25.54 3.84 -7.45
N TYR A 336 -25.01 5.04 -7.63
CA TYR A 336 -23.75 5.43 -7.03
C TYR A 336 -24.00 6.28 -5.78
N VAL A 337 -23.29 5.94 -4.71
CA VAL A 337 -23.21 6.75 -3.49
C VAL A 337 -21.77 7.19 -3.35
N VAL A 338 -21.52 8.49 -3.53
CA VAL A 338 -20.16 9.05 -3.64
C VAL A 338 -19.87 10.05 -2.53
N GLY A 339 -18.61 10.14 -2.14
CA GLY A 339 -18.10 11.16 -1.22
C GLY A 339 -16.63 11.42 -1.50
N PHE A 340 -16.28 12.69 -1.76
CA PHE A 340 -14.92 13.09 -2.08
C PHE A 340 -14.41 14.10 -1.06
N LEU A 341 -13.15 13.96 -0.65
CA LEU A 341 -12.47 14.94 0.19
C LEU A 341 -12.22 16.24 -0.57
N ARG A 342 -12.07 17.35 0.16
CA ARG A 342 -11.67 18.63 -0.42
C ARG A 342 -10.33 18.51 -1.14
N GLY A 343 -10.18 19.18 -2.26
CA GLY A 343 -8.96 19.15 -3.09
C GLY A 343 -9.02 18.17 -4.27
N ARG A 344 -10.03 17.28 -4.32
CA ARG A 344 -10.29 16.43 -5.49
C ARG A 344 -11.24 17.13 -6.46
N ASP A 345 -11.02 16.94 -7.76
CA ASP A 345 -11.93 17.41 -8.82
C ASP A 345 -13.12 16.44 -8.93
N PRO A 346 -14.33 16.84 -8.48
CA PRO A 346 -15.48 15.94 -8.51
C PRO A 346 -15.93 15.60 -9.93
N VAL A 347 -15.69 16.48 -10.91
CA VAL A 347 -16.08 16.24 -12.30
C VAL A 347 -15.21 15.15 -12.88
N ALA A 348 -13.89 15.29 -12.75
CA ALA A 348 -12.94 14.28 -13.23
C ALA A 348 -13.19 12.91 -12.57
N MET A 349 -13.50 12.87 -11.27
CA MET A 349 -13.86 11.63 -10.58
C MET A 349 -15.15 11.00 -11.15
N LEU A 350 -16.22 11.78 -11.32
CA LEU A 350 -17.49 11.26 -11.83
C LEU A 350 -17.41 10.81 -13.29
N GLU A 351 -16.62 11.49 -14.11
CA GLU A 351 -16.31 11.07 -15.48
C GLU A 351 -15.57 9.73 -15.48
N ALA A 352 -14.54 9.60 -14.65
CA ALA A 352 -13.76 8.35 -14.52
C ALA A 352 -14.59 7.17 -14.01
N MET A 353 -15.56 7.41 -13.12
CA MET A 353 -16.48 6.39 -12.63
C MET A 353 -17.58 5.99 -13.65
N ASP A 354 -17.60 6.60 -14.83
CA ASP A 354 -18.72 6.52 -15.78
C ASP A 354 -20.07 6.81 -15.11
N ALA A 355 -20.14 7.87 -14.29
CA ALA A 355 -21.35 8.21 -13.53
C ALA A 355 -22.56 8.55 -14.43
N ALA A 356 -22.34 8.79 -15.73
CA ALA A 356 -23.39 9.04 -16.70
C ALA A 356 -24.22 7.78 -17.03
N SER A 357 -23.66 6.57 -16.85
CA SER A 357 -24.41 5.31 -17.00
C SER A 357 -25.23 4.94 -15.76
N ALA A 358 -25.01 5.61 -14.63
CA ALA A 358 -25.76 5.36 -13.41
C ALA A 358 -27.18 5.93 -13.49
N ARG A 359 -28.16 5.17 -12.97
CA ARG A 359 -29.55 5.62 -12.83
C ARG A 359 -29.69 6.79 -11.86
N LEU A 360 -28.88 6.79 -10.81
CA LEU A 360 -28.89 7.80 -9.75
C LEU A 360 -27.50 7.94 -9.14
N VAL A 361 -27.07 9.18 -8.90
CA VAL A 361 -25.87 9.51 -8.15
C VAL A 361 -26.28 10.28 -6.90
N ILE A 362 -25.90 9.76 -5.73
CA ILE A 362 -26.14 10.36 -4.42
C ILE A 362 -24.80 10.86 -3.89
N ALA A 363 -24.65 12.18 -3.80
CA ALA A 363 -23.48 12.78 -3.16
C ALA A 363 -23.67 12.84 -1.64
N THR A 364 -22.64 12.45 -0.91
CA THR A 364 -22.56 12.46 0.54
C THR A 364 -21.30 13.20 1.00
N ALA A 365 -21.30 13.66 2.24
CA ALA A 365 -20.14 14.27 2.87
C ALA A 365 -19.79 13.49 4.14
N PRO A 366 -18.50 13.33 4.47
CA PRO A 366 -18.10 12.78 5.74
C PRO A 366 -18.71 13.61 6.88
N ARG A 367 -19.07 12.94 7.98
CA ARG A 367 -19.41 13.65 9.22
C ARG A 367 -18.10 14.25 9.74
N SER A 368 -18.01 15.57 9.66
CA SER A 368 -16.94 16.48 10.11
C SER A 368 -15.71 15.85 10.74
#